data_AF-A0A9E2G7T4-F1
#
_entry.id   AF-A0A9E2G7T4-F1
#
_cell.length_a   1.000
_cell.length_b   1.000
_cell.length_c   1.000
_cell.angle_alpha   90.00
_cell.angle_beta   90.00
_cell.angle_gamma   90.00
#
_symmetry.space_group_name_H-M   'P 1'
#
loop_
_entity.id
_entity.type
_entity.pdbx_description
1 polymer ?
#
loop_
_entity_poly.entity_id
_entity_poly.type
_entity_poly.pdbx_seq_one_letter_code
_entity_poly.pdbx_strand_id
1 'polypeptide(L)'
;MNKKIALLEYQFLFDPSETWSNLYQFEADLAKFFLQKGLEANVIKTVDGSNGRRILLIERKPMIGEPKTPQGRPKTPQGILKDMKKHNPKAPERDFGTRRLNVSKLIKK
;
A
#
# COMPACT_ATOMS: atom_id res chain seq x y z
N MET A 1 -0.82 12.90 -2.46
CA MET A 1 0.66 13.00 -2.44
C MET A 1 1.08 13.43 -1.05
N ASN A 2 1.89 12.61 -0.37
CA ASN A 2 2.44 13.00 0.92
C ASN A 2 3.44 14.14 0.70
N LYS A 3 3.31 15.23 1.47
CA LYS A 3 4.24 16.34 1.40
C LYS A 3 5.53 15.89 2.08
N LYS A 4 6.63 15.84 1.33
CA LYS A 4 7.99 15.62 1.86
C LYS A 4 8.32 16.80 2.77
N ILE A 5 8.71 16.52 4.01
CA ILE A 5 8.94 17.56 5.02
C ILE A 5 10.43 17.87 5.11
N ALA A 6 11.24 16.82 5.27
CA ALA A 6 12.66 16.96 5.49
C ALA A 6 13.42 15.74 4.98
N LEU A 7 14.69 15.96 4.66
CA LEU A 7 15.68 14.93 4.41
C LEU A 7 16.72 15.05 5.52
N LEU A 8 16.91 13.96 6.27
CA LEU A 8 17.89 13.88 7.34
C LEU A 8 19.04 13.02 6.86
N GLU A 9 20.24 13.58 6.89
CA GLU A 9 21.46 12.86 6.61
C GLU A 9 22.29 12.75 7.88
N TYR A 10 22.79 11.56 8.18
CA TYR A 10 23.68 11.33 9.31
C TYR A 10 24.77 10.32 8.93
N GLN A 11 25.91 10.46 9.57
CA GLN A 11 27.03 9.56 9.42
C GLN A 11 27.39 9.01 10.80
N PHE A 12 27.48 7.69 10.87
CA PHE A 12 28.02 7.05 12.04
C PHE A 12 29.48 6.67 11.82
N LEU A 13 30.30 6.94 12.84
CA LEU A 13 31.66 6.45 12.95
C LEU A 13 31.64 5.30 13.96
N PHE A 14 31.86 4.09 13.49
CA PHE A 14 31.94 2.92 14.34
C PHE A 14 32.90 1.87 13.78
N ASP A 15 33.38 1.00 14.67
CA ASP A 15 34.17 -0.17 14.29
C ASP A 15 33.26 -1.18 13.56
N PRO A 16 33.59 -1.59 12.32
CA PRO A 16 32.77 -2.53 11.55
C PRO A 16 32.62 -3.91 12.21
N SER A 17 33.43 -4.25 13.21
CA SER A 17 33.40 -5.55 13.89
C SER A 17 32.25 -5.73 14.90
N GLU A 18 31.69 -4.65 15.46
CA GLU A 18 30.69 -4.76 16.56
C GLU A 18 29.33 -4.07 16.30
N THR A 19 29.16 -3.28 15.23
CA THR A 19 28.23 -2.13 15.33
C THR A 19 26.98 -2.13 14.45
N TRP A 20 26.79 -3.14 13.60
CA TRP A 20 25.63 -3.17 12.69
C TRP A 20 24.29 -3.36 13.40
N SER A 21 24.23 -4.12 14.49
CA SER A 21 23.02 -4.31 15.30
C SER A 21 22.53 -3.01 15.94
N ASN A 22 23.45 -2.22 16.47
CA ASN A 22 23.15 -0.94 17.14
C ASN A 22 22.58 0.10 16.16
N LEU A 23 23.05 0.09 14.91
CA LEU A 23 22.53 0.97 13.86
C LEU A 23 21.05 0.70 13.58
N TYR A 24 20.67 -0.55 13.34
CA TYR A 24 19.28 -0.90 13.04
C TYR A 24 18.34 -0.59 14.22
N GLN A 25 18.82 -0.77 15.45
CA GLN A 25 18.06 -0.41 16.64
C GLN A 25 17.86 1.10 16.75
N PHE A 26 18.91 1.89 16.51
CA PHE A 26 18.80 3.35 16.44
C PHE A 26 17.79 3.80 15.38
N GLU A 27 17.85 3.24 14.17
CA GLU A 27 16.92 3.58 13.08
C GLU A 27 15.48 3.21 13.43
N ALA A 28 15.27 2.07 14.07
CA ALA A 28 13.95 1.65 14.55
C ALA A 28 13.39 2.59 15.63
N ASP A 29 14.21 3.01 16.59
CA ASP A 29 13.78 3.90 17.67
C ASP A 29 13.55 5.34 17.17
N LEU A 30 14.37 5.79 16.22
CA LEU A 30 14.17 7.06 15.54
C LEU A 30 12.87 7.07 14.72
N ALA A 31 12.57 5.98 14.01
CA ALA A 31 11.30 5.84 13.29
C ALA A 31 10.09 5.85 14.25
N LYS A 32 10.18 5.19 15.41
CA LYS A 32 9.13 5.23 16.44
C LYS A 32 8.92 6.66 16.97
N PHE A 33 10.00 7.41 17.22
CA PHE A 33 9.92 8.80 17.65
C PHE A 33 9.14 9.66 16.65
N PHE A 34 9.46 9.54 15.36
CA PHE A 34 8.73 10.28 14.32
C PHE A 34 7.27 9.84 14.21
N LEU A 35 6.99 8.54 14.37
CA LEU A 35 5.63 8.00 14.34
C LEU A 35 4.76 8.57 15.47
N GLN A 36 5.31 8.73 16.67
CA GLN A 36 4.62 9.40 17.79
C GLN A 36 4.30 10.87 17.50
N LYS A 37 5.05 11.52 16.62
CA LYS A 37 4.80 12.90 16.16
C LYS A 37 3.89 12.97 14.92
N GLY A 38 3.33 11.85 14.47
CA GLY A 38 2.50 11.78 13.27
C GLY A 38 3.28 11.89 11.95
N LEU A 39 4.58 11.58 12.01
CA LEU A 39 5.49 11.59 10.88
C LEU A 39 5.91 10.15 10.53
N GLU A 40 6.25 9.93 9.29
CA GLU A 40 6.72 8.65 8.76
C GLU A 40 8.16 8.82 8.29
N ALA A 41 9.04 7.94 8.75
CA ALA A 41 10.47 8.03 8.50
C ALA A 41 10.89 6.83 7.65
N ASN A 42 11.30 7.09 6.41
CA ASN A 42 11.68 6.08 5.43
C ASN A 42 13.20 6.11 5.22
N VAL A 43 13.87 5.01 5.56
CA VAL A 43 15.31 4.86 5.34
C VAL A 43 15.56 4.63 3.85
N ILE A 44 16.21 5.57 3.19
CA ILE A 44 16.67 5.40 1.81
C ILE A 44 18.01 4.68 1.88
N LYS A 45 18.06 3.45 1.36
CA LYS A 45 19.30 2.67 1.27
C LYS A 45 20.37 3.52 0.57
N THR A 46 21.45 3.79 1.29
CA THR A 46 22.63 4.44 0.72
C THR A 46 23.39 3.47 -0.17
N VAL A 47 24.00 4.00 -1.23
CA VAL A 47 24.66 3.26 -2.31
C VAL A 47 25.81 2.41 -1.73
N ASP A 48 25.94 1.17 -2.23
CA ASP A 48 26.97 0.21 -1.85
C ASP A 48 28.36 0.88 -1.86
N GLY A 49 29.08 0.77 -0.73
CA GLY A 49 30.43 1.32 -0.55
C GLY A 49 30.51 2.59 0.32
N SER A 50 29.39 3.21 0.69
CA SER A 50 29.38 4.33 1.64
C SER A 50 29.30 3.85 3.09
N ASN A 51 30.47 3.63 3.72
CA ASN A 51 30.55 3.22 5.12
C ASN A 51 29.92 4.28 6.05
N GLY A 52 28.76 3.96 6.61
CA GLY A 52 28.15 4.71 7.72
C GLY A 52 27.30 5.92 7.33
N ARG A 53 27.29 6.37 6.07
CA ARG A 53 26.40 7.46 5.62
C ARG A 53 24.98 6.91 5.41
N ARG A 54 23.98 7.55 5.99
CA ARG A 54 22.57 7.16 5.91
C ARG A 54 21.68 8.36 5.66
N ILE A 55 20.59 8.12 4.94
CA ILE A 55 19.61 9.14 4.56
C ILE A 55 18.23 8.66 5.00
N LEU A 56 17.56 9.44 5.84
CA LEU A 56 16.14 9.27 6.15
C LEU A 56 15.30 10.35 5.46
N LEU A 57 14.24 9.91 4.80
CA LEU A 57 13.19 10.77 4.28
C LEU A 57 12.05 10.84 5.28
N ILE A 58 11.70 12.05 5.71
CA ILE A 58 10.61 12.29 6.66
C ILE A 58 9.40 12.83 5.89
N GLU A 59 8.30 12.11 5.98
CA GLU A 59 7.01 12.44 5.37
C GLU A 59 5.92 12.57 6.43
N ARG A 60 4.84 13.30 6.11
CA ARG A 60 3.66 13.30 6.99
C ARG A 60 2.91 11.99 6.80
N LYS A 61 2.63 11.26 7.88
CA LYS A 61 1.81 10.06 7.80
C LYS A 61 0.42 10.45 7.28
N PRO A 62 -0.09 9.83 6.21
CA PRO A 62 -1.46 10.04 5.81
C PRO A 62 -2.34 9.47 6.93
N MET A 63 -3.28 10.28 7.45
CA MET A 63 -4.37 9.72 8.24
C MET A 63 -5.17 8.84 7.29
N ILE A 64 -4.82 7.56 7.22
CA ILE A 64 -5.71 6.53 6.71
C ILE A 64 -6.88 6.60 7.68
N GLY A 65 -7.97 7.24 7.23
CA GLY A 65 -9.19 7.34 8.00
C GLY A 65 -9.54 5.97 8.54
N GLU A 66 -10.02 5.92 9.78
CA GLU A 66 -10.47 4.70 10.43
C GLU A 66 -11.18 3.80 9.42
N PRO A 67 -10.87 2.49 9.38
CA PRO A 67 -11.54 1.59 8.48
C PRO A 67 -13.03 1.79 8.71
N LYS A 68 -13.75 2.26 7.68
CA LYS A 68 -15.21 2.39 7.77
C LYS A 68 -15.72 0.99 8.05
N THR A 69 -15.99 0.69 9.31
CA THR A 69 -16.73 -0.51 9.68
C THR A 69 -18.01 -0.43 8.88
N PRO A 70 -18.35 -1.43 8.05
CA PRO A 70 -19.56 -1.39 7.27
C PRO A 70 -20.73 -1.18 8.24
N GLN A 71 -21.32 0.02 8.22
CA GLN A 71 -22.48 0.34 9.03
C GLN A 71 -23.66 -0.46 8.46
N GLY A 72 -24.01 -1.55 9.11
CA GLY A 72 -25.16 -2.37 8.75
C GLY A 72 -25.08 -3.79 9.26
N ARG A 73 -26.25 -4.44 9.32
CA ARG A 73 -26.35 -5.87 9.62
C ARG A 73 -25.56 -6.66 8.56
N PRO A 74 -24.73 -7.64 8.94
CA PRO A 74 -24.06 -8.50 7.96
C PRO A 74 -25.11 -9.12 7.04
N LYS A 75 -24.85 -9.07 5.72
CA LYS A 75 -25.74 -9.68 4.73
C LYS A 75 -25.87 -11.17 5.04
N THR A 76 -27.09 -11.69 4.99
CA THR A 76 -27.31 -13.13 5.09
C THR A 76 -26.69 -13.83 3.87
N PRO A 77 -26.32 -15.11 3.97
CA PRO A 77 -25.82 -15.89 2.84
C PRO A 77 -26.74 -15.84 1.61
N GLN A 78 -28.07 -15.78 1.83
CA GLN A 78 -29.06 -15.61 0.76
C GLN A 78 -29.00 -14.25 0.08
N GLY A 79 -28.68 -13.18 0.82
CA GLY A 79 -28.51 -11.83 0.27
C GLY A 79 -27.28 -11.76 -0.65
N ILE A 80 -26.18 -12.40 -0.24
CA ILE A 80 -24.94 -12.50 -1.04
C ILE A 80 -25.23 -13.23 -2.36
N LEU A 81 -25.94 -14.37 -2.31
CA LEU A 81 -26.35 -15.13 -3.49
C LEU A 81 -27.22 -14.34 -4.48
N LYS A 82 -28.15 -13.50 -3.97
CA LYS A 82 -28.99 -12.65 -4.82
C LYS A 82 -28.17 -11.57 -5.55
N ASP A 83 -27.20 -10.98 -4.87
CA ASP A 83 -26.31 -9.97 -5.45
C ASP A 83 -25.40 -10.58 -6.52
N MET A 84 -24.89 -11.79 -6.29
CA MET A 84 -24.11 -12.53 -7.31
C MET A 84 -24.93 -12.84 -8.56
N LYS A 85 -26.21 -13.18 -8.43
CA LYS A 85 -27.09 -13.44 -9.57
C LYS A 85 -27.39 -12.19 -10.40
N LYS A 86 -27.43 -11.00 -9.79
CA LYS A 86 -27.63 -9.72 -10.52
C LYS A 86 -26.46 -9.36 -11.42
N HIS A 87 -25.25 -9.76 -11.05
CA HIS A 87 -24.02 -9.46 -11.78
C HIS A 87 -23.56 -10.58 -12.70
N ASN A 88 -24.42 -11.53 -13.07
CA ASN A 88 -24.06 -12.56 -14.03
C ASN A 88 -24.40 -12.05 -15.45
N PRO A 89 -23.46 -11.42 -16.19
CA PRO A 89 -23.72 -11.04 -17.57
C PRO A 89 -24.07 -12.32 -18.34
N LYS A 90 -25.25 -12.36 -18.97
CA LYS A 90 -25.60 -13.45 -19.86
C LYS A 90 -24.47 -13.57 -20.89
N ALA A 91 -23.80 -14.72 -20.91
CA ALA A 91 -22.80 -15.01 -21.92
C ALA A 91 -23.44 -14.78 -23.30
N PRO A 92 -22.75 -14.09 -24.24
CA PRO A 92 -23.30 -13.85 -25.56
C PRO A 92 -23.59 -15.20 -26.22
N GLU A 93 -24.85 -15.41 -26.62
CA GLU A 93 -25.26 -16.59 -27.39
C GLU A 93 -24.40 -16.67 -28.66
N ARG A 94 -23.70 -17.79 -28.82
CA ARG A 94 -22.99 -18.10 -30.06
C ARG A 94 -24.03 -18.48 -31.10
N ASP A 95 -24.13 -17.70 -32.16
CA ASP A 95 -24.96 -18.02 -33.31
C ASP A 95 -24.23 -19.08 -34.16
N PHE A 96 -24.65 -20.34 -34.04
CA PHE A 96 -23.96 -21.48 -34.67
C PHE A 96 -24.13 -21.52 -36.19
N GLY A 97 -25.07 -20.76 -36.76
CA GLY A 97 -25.29 -20.69 -38.21
C GLY A 97 -24.27 -19.81 -38.95
N THR A 98 -23.75 -18.76 -38.31
CA THR A 98 -22.87 -17.76 -38.97
C THR A 98 -21.45 -17.72 -38.43
N ARG A 99 -21.13 -18.52 -37.39
CA ARG A 99 -19.83 -18.52 -36.67
C ARG A 99 -19.35 -17.12 -36.25
N ARG A 100 -20.24 -16.15 -36.10
CA ARG A 100 -19.92 -14.78 -35.65
C ARG A 100 -20.57 -14.51 -34.30
N LEU A 101 -19.82 -13.87 -33.39
CA LEU A 101 -20.34 -13.41 -32.11
C LEU A 101 -21.22 -12.18 -32.34
N ASN A 102 -22.48 -12.22 -31.90
CA ASN A 102 -23.39 -11.09 -32.04
C ASN A 102 -23.17 -10.08 -30.89
N VAL A 103 -22.25 -9.14 -31.11
CA VAL A 103 -21.81 -8.15 -30.10
C VAL A 103 -22.83 -7.00 -29.91
N SER A 104 -23.89 -6.94 -30.73
CA SER A 104 -24.88 -5.86 -30.72
C SER A 104 -25.67 -5.72 -29.40
N LYS A 105 -25.73 -6.77 -28.58
CA LYS A 105 -26.39 -6.76 -27.26
C LYS A 105 -25.49 -6.27 -26.11
N LEU A 106 -24.19 -6.02 -26.36
CA LEU A 106 -23.24 -5.59 -25.31
C LEU A 106 -23.22 -4.06 -25.08
N ILE A 107 -23.88 -3.27 -25.92
CA ILE A 107 -23.87 -1.80 -25.83
C ILE A 107 -25.29 -1.30 -25.61
N LYS A 108 -25.78 -1.37 -24.37
CA LYS A 108 -26.78 -0.41 -23.88
C LYS A 108 -26.21 0.23 -22.62
N LYS A 109 -25.86 1.51 -22.77
CA LYS A 109 -25.50 2.45 -21.69
C LYS A 109 -26.66 2.64 -20.74
#